data_AF-A0A4S4EE39-F1
#
_entry.id   AF-A0A4S4EE39-F1
#
_cell.length_a   1.000
_cell.length_b   1.000
_cell.length_c   1.000
_cell.angle_alpha   90.00
_cell.angle_beta   90.00
_cell.angle_gamma   90.00
#
_symmetry.space_group_name_H-M   'P 1'
#
loop_
_entity.id
_entity.type
_entity.pdbx_description
1 polymer ?
#
loop_
_entity_poly.entity_id
_entity_poly.type
_entity_poly.pdbx_seq_one_letter_code
_entity_poly.pdbx_strand_id
1 'polypeptide(L)'
;MELGSVIQVLENKTILVTGATGFLAKIFVEKILRVQPNVKKLYLLVRAADAKSASQRLQNECFVLKEWAGLNLEKPFYMGETINGTLGLDIEMEKKIVAERLSELRGKETTEAEITLTMKDLGIERARKYGWPNTYVFTKAMGEMLLGEMKENEMPIVILRPTIITSTYKEPFPGWIEGLRTVDSLIVGYGKGKLTFFPGDLECILDLIPADMVVNSMVVAMAAHANKPNCREMMIYQVGSSVSNPIKLEYIKDYSQSYFKKHPWIGRDGKPIKVGQVTLLTSMATFHKYMAIRYLLPLKGLRAVNTTFCHYFHGMYVDLHRKIKFVMRMIELYQPYLFFKGVTRGILLFIWKLKEVIEIMENMKDKVDEWKDTWQDKNEDGRNG
;
A
#
# COMPACT_ATOMS: atom_id res chain seq x y z
N MET A 1 -27.99 6.08 19.76
CA MET A 1 -28.39 4.95 18.91
C MET A 1 -27.95 3.69 19.62
N GLU A 2 -28.87 2.83 20.00
CA GLU A 2 -28.52 1.54 20.61
C GLU A 2 -28.09 0.55 19.53
N LEU A 3 -27.26 -0.43 19.89
CA LEU A 3 -26.68 -1.34 18.89
C LEU A 3 -27.76 -2.15 18.14
N GLY A 4 -28.87 -2.47 18.81
CA GLY A 4 -30.03 -3.15 18.20
C GLY A 4 -30.61 -2.40 17.00
N SER A 5 -30.74 -1.07 17.08
CA SER A 5 -31.35 -0.28 15.98
C SER A 5 -30.48 -0.26 14.72
N VAL A 6 -29.16 -0.38 14.85
CA VAL A 6 -28.23 -0.43 13.70
C VAL A 6 -28.42 -1.73 12.92
N ILE A 7 -28.58 -2.85 13.62
CA ILE A 7 -28.69 -4.18 13.02
C ILE A 7 -30.09 -4.44 12.45
N GLN A 8 -31.14 -3.95 13.13
CA GLN A 8 -32.53 -3.99 12.65
C GLN A 8 -32.71 -3.23 11.31
N VAL A 9 -31.99 -2.13 11.08
CA VAL A 9 -32.07 -1.40 9.81
C VAL A 9 -31.57 -2.21 8.59
N LEU A 10 -30.80 -3.29 8.81
CA LEU A 10 -30.36 -4.21 7.76
C LEU A 10 -31.26 -5.45 7.61
N GLU A 11 -32.24 -5.64 8.50
CA GLU A 11 -33.21 -6.74 8.41
C GLU A 11 -34.07 -6.62 7.15
N ASN A 12 -34.33 -7.75 6.48
CA ASN A 12 -35.10 -7.86 5.24
C ASN A 12 -34.60 -6.98 4.07
N LYS A 13 -33.42 -6.35 4.17
CA LYS A 13 -32.81 -5.57 3.08
C LYS A 13 -32.16 -6.49 2.04
N THR A 14 -32.10 -6.02 0.80
CA THR A 14 -31.23 -6.58 -0.24
C THR A 14 -29.93 -5.78 -0.25
N ILE A 15 -28.78 -6.45 -0.19
CA ILE A 15 -27.45 -5.82 -0.21
C ILE A 15 -26.68 -6.30 -1.44
N LEU A 16 -26.04 -5.39 -2.17
CA LEU A 16 -25.11 -5.68 -3.26
C LEU A 16 -23.70 -5.26 -2.86
N VAL A 17 -22.75 -6.19 -2.91
CA VAL A 17 -21.33 -5.94 -2.62
C VAL A 17 -20.53 -6.08 -3.91
N THR A 18 -20.00 -4.95 -4.39
CA THR A 18 -19.05 -4.93 -5.52
C THR A 18 -17.62 -5.14 -5.01
N GLY A 19 -16.81 -5.88 -5.78
CA GLY A 19 -15.45 -6.21 -5.35
C GLY A 19 -15.41 -7.17 -4.15
N ALA A 20 -16.38 -8.07 -4.02
CA ALA A 20 -16.54 -9.01 -2.90
C ALA A 20 -15.28 -9.85 -2.58
N THR A 21 -14.40 -10.06 -3.56
CA THR A 21 -13.09 -10.73 -3.42
C THR A 21 -12.00 -9.87 -2.76
N GLY A 22 -12.31 -8.63 -2.33
CA GLY A 22 -11.37 -7.77 -1.61
C GLY A 22 -11.50 -7.93 -0.08
N PHE A 23 -10.37 -8.02 0.62
CA PHE A 23 -10.25 -8.09 2.09
C PHE A 23 -11.35 -7.36 2.90
N LEU A 24 -11.52 -6.03 2.75
CA LEU A 24 -12.59 -5.28 3.44
C LEU A 24 -14.00 -5.80 3.12
N ALA A 25 -14.27 -6.18 1.87
CA ALA A 25 -15.56 -6.68 1.45
C ALA A 25 -15.86 -8.06 2.06
N LYS A 26 -14.84 -8.90 2.29
CA LYS A 26 -14.99 -10.19 2.99
C LYS A 26 -15.29 -10.02 4.47
N ILE A 27 -14.56 -9.10 5.14
CA ILE A 27 -14.84 -8.71 6.52
C ILE A 27 -16.28 -8.18 6.63
N PHE A 28 -16.69 -7.33 5.69
CA PHE A 28 -18.06 -6.83 5.62
C PHE A 28 -19.09 -7.94 5.40
N VAL A 29 -18.85 -8.87 4.48
CA VAL A 29 -19.75 -10.00 4.18
C VAL A 29 -19.94 -10.91 5.39
N GLU A 30 -18.87 -11.32 6.07
CA GLU A 30 -19.00 -12.09 7.32
C GLU A 30 -19.67 -11.27 8.41
N LYS A 31 -19.30 -10.00 8.57
CA LYS A 31 -19.90 -9.12 9.57
C LYS A 31 -21.41 -9.10 9.41
N ILE A 32 -21.92 -8.89 8.19
CA ILE A 32 -23.35 -8.93 7.90
C ILE A 32 -23.94 -10.32 8.20
N LEU A 33 -23.35 -11.40 7.68
CA LEU A 33 -23.88 -12.76 7.85
C LEU A 33 -23.92 -13.21 9.33
N ARG A 34 -22.97 -12.76 10.15
CA ARG A 34 -22.90 -13.08 11.59
C ARG A 34 -23.84 -12.22 12.44
N VAL A 35 -24.01 -10.93 12.14
CA VAL A 35 -24.84 -10.04 12.98
C VAL A 35 -26.27 -9.88 12.50
N GLN A 36 -26.55 -10.09 11.22
CA GLN A 36 -27.88 -9.96 10.62
C GLN A 36 -28.19 -11.14 9.68
N PRO A 37 -28.52 -12.32 10.22
CA PRO A 37 -28.90 -13.49 9.41
C PRO A 37 -30.20 -13.28 8.63
N ASN A 38 -31.07 -12.34 9.03
CA ASN A 38 -32.35 -12.04 8.38
C ASN A 38 -32.19 -11.02 7.21
N VAL A 39 -30.99 -10.90 6.62
CA VAL A 39 -30.80 -10.14 5.38
C VAL A 39 -31.48 -10.88 4.22
N LYS A 40 -32.36 -10.19 3.47
CA LYS A 40 -33.26 -10.84 2.49
C LYS A 40 -32.51 -11.49 1.33
N LYS A 41 -31.50 -10.80 0.80
CA LYS A 41 -30.53 -11.31 -0.19
C LYS A 41 -29.22 -10.55 -0.10
N LEU A 42 -28.12 -11.28 -0.21
CA LEU A 42 -26.76 -10.72 -0.34
C LEU A 42 -26.19 -11.10 -1.72
N TYR A 43 -26.04 -10.12 -2.59
CA TYR A 43 -25.48 -10.28 -3.93
C TYR A 43 -23.98 -9.92 -3.92
N LEU A 44 -23.13 -10.84 -4.38
CA LEU A 44 -21.68 -10.67 -4.40
C LEU A 44 -21.18 -10.62 -5.84
N LEU A 45 -20.75 -9.44 -6.30
CA LEU A 45 -20.24 -9.28 -7.67
C LEU A 45 -18.76 -9.71 -7.75
N VAL A 46 -18.54 -10.91 -8.28
CA VAL A 46 -17.22 -11.51 -8.53
C VAL A 46 -16.84 -11.35 -10.00
N ARG A 47 -15.69 -10.73 -10.27
CA ARG A 47 -15.13 -10.62 -11.62
C ARG A 47 -14.29 -11.85 -11.95
N ALA A 48 -14.74 -12.63 -12.94
CA ALA A 48 -14.09 -13.79 -13.54
C ALA A 48 -14.44 -13.86 -15.04
N ALA A 49 -13.84 -14.79 -15.79
CA ALA A 49 -14.17 -15.02 -17.20
C ALA A 49 -15.51 -15.76 -17.40
N ASP A 50 -15.89 -16.60 -16.43
CA ASP A 50 -17.06 -17.48 -16.49
C ASP A 50 -17.61 -17.77 -15.08
N ALA A 51 -18.79 -18.40 -15.01
CA ALA A 51 -19.50 -18.68 -13.76
C ALA A 51 -18.84 -19.75 -12.87
N LYS A 52 -18.11 -20.72 -13.44
CA LYS A 52 -17.37 -21.74 -12.68
C LYS A 52 -16.14 -21.12 -12.03
N SER A 53 -15.39 -20.32 -12.79
CA SER A 53 -14.27 -19.52 -12.26
C SER A 53 -14.73 -18.53 -11.19
N ALA A 54 -15.89 -17.89 -11.35
CA ALA A 54 -16.47 -17.02 -10.31
C ALA A 54 -16.81 -17.80 -9.02
N SER A 55 -17.44 -18.98 -9.16
CA SER A 55 -17.86 -19.82 -8.04
C SER A 55 -16.68 -20.36 -7.23
N GLN A 56 -15.65 -20.90 -7.90
CA GLN A 56 -14.46 -21.42 -7.24
C GLN A 56 -13.66 -20.30 -6.56
N ARG A 57 -13.63 -19.10 -7.17
CA ARG A 57 -13.02 -17.92 -6.56
C ARG A 57 -13.74 -17.47 -5.28
N LEU A 58 -15.08 -17.47 -5.28
CA LEU A 58 -15.89 -17.13 -4.11
C LEU A 58 -15.63 -18.10 -2.94
N GLN A 59 -15.55 -19.40 -3.21
CA GLN A 59 -15.27 -20.43 -2.19
C GLN A 59 -13.87 -20.26 -1.58
N ASN A 60 -12.84 -20.11 -2.41
CA ASN A 60 -11.45 -20.05 -1.96
C ASN A 60 -11.12 -18.77 -1.19
N GLU A 61 -11.79 -17.65 -1.48
CA GLU A 61 -11.34 -16.34 -1.03
C GLU A 61 -12.07 -15.78 0.21
N CYS A 62 -13.28 -16.21 0.59
CA CYS A 62 -14.17 -15.37 1.42
C CYS A 62 -14.42 -15.77 2.90
N PHE A 63 -13.85 -16.85 3.46
CA PHE A 63 -14.38 -17.47 4.71
C PHE A 63 -13.37 -17.70 5.89
N VAL A 64 -12.62 -16.68 6.38
CA VAL A 64 -11.71 -16.70 7.61
C VAL A 64 -11.56 -15.25 8.22
N LEU A 65 -11.32 -14.96 9.55
CA LEU A 65 -11.38 -13.57 10.22
C LEU A 65 -10.77 -13.39 11.70
N LYS A 66 -10.79 -12.18 12.46
CA LYS A 66 -11.04 -11.92 14.01
C LYS A 66 -10.22 -10.84 15.03
N GLU A 67 -10.71 -10.27 16.28
CA GLU A 67 -10.46 -9.28 17.60
C GLU A 67 -9.56 -7.91 17.99
N TRP A 68 -10.02 -6.62 18.45
CA TRP A 68 -9.69 -5.05 18.30
C TRP A 68 -9.91 -4.12 19.60
N ALA A 69 -9.90 -2.72 19.74
CA ALA A 69 -10.00 -1.43 18.89
C ALA A 69 -9.71 -0.01 19.58
N GLY A 70 -9.66 1.15 18.83
CA GLY A 70 -9.73 2.61 19.29
C GLY A 70 -9.38 3.77 18.25
N LEU A 71 -9.98 5.01 18.24
CA LEU A 71 -10.08 5.96 17.04
C LEU A 71 -10.46 7.50 17.22
N ASN A 72 -10.32 8.43 16.19
CA ASN A 72 -11.14 9.70 15.88
C ASN A 72 -10.92 10.40 14.44
N LEU A 73 -11.49 11.61 14.10
CA LEU A 73 -12.16 11.99 12.77
C LEU A 73 -11.74 13.25 11.88
N GLU A 74 -12.26 13.42 10.62
CA GLU A 74 -11.99 14.52 9.59
C GLU A 74 -13.08 14.77 8.42
N LYS A 75 -12.77 15.37 7.21
CA LYS A 75 -13.70 16.12 6.22
C LYS A 75 -13.69 15.80 4.64
N PRO A 76 -14.59 16.39 3.75
CA PRO A 76 -14.92 16.01 2.31
C PRO A 76 -14.22 16.76 1.07
N PHE A 77 -14.68 16.56 -0.21
CA PHE A 77 -14.21 17.17 -1.53
C PHE A 77 -15.34 17.32 -2.62
N TYR A 78 -15.12 18.08 -3.72
CA TYR A 78 -16.05 18.32 -4.88
C TYR A 78 -15.41 18.21 -6.30
N MET A 79 -16.23 18.30 -7.37
CA MET A 79 -15.81 18.22 -8.80
C MET A 79 -15.03 19.46 -9.27
N GLY A 80 -14.00 19.23 -10.10
CA GLY A 80 -13.09 20.26 -10.60
C GLY A 80 -12.06 20.76 -9.57
N GLU A 81 -12.21 20.40 -8.29
CA GLU A 81 -11.27 20.77 -7.21
C GLU A 81 -9.92 20.06 -7.33
N THR A 82 -8.89 20.70 -6.79
CA THR A 82 -7.52 20.18 -6.76
C THR A 82 -6.85 20.56 -5.44
N ILE A 83 -5.91 19.73 -4.96
CA ILE A 83 -5.21 19.96 -3.68
C ILE A 83 -4.49 21.32 -3.65
N ASN A 84 -4.05 21.81 -4.81
CA ASN A 84 -3.28 23.05 -4.95
C ASN A 84 -4.10 24.25 -5.45
N GLY A 85 -5.43 24.15 -5.55
CA GLY A 85 -6.30 25.24 -6.03
C GLY A 85 -6.18 25.57 -7.52
N THR A 86 -5.55 24.71 -8.31
CA THR A 86 -5.53 24.83 -9.78
C THR A 86 -6.91 24.50 -10.35
N LEU A 87 -7.56 25.45 -11.01
CA LEU A 87 -8.82 25.22 -11.73
C LEU A 87 -8.58 24.44 -13.04
N GLY A 88 -9.60 23.72 -13.52
CA GLY A 88 -9.56 23.05 -14.83
C GLY A 88 -9.04 21.61 -14.81
N LEU A 89 -9.50 20.80 -13.85
CA LEU A 89 -9.46 19.34 -13.97
C LEU A 89 -10.70 18.87 -14.76
N ASP A 90 -10.50 18.53 -16.03
CA ASP A 90 -11.51 17.93 -16.92
C ASP A 90 -11.20 16.45 -17.11
N ILE A 91 -12.11 15.59 -16.66
CA ILE A 91 -11.92 14.13 -16.63
C ILE A 91 -11.98 13.52 -18.05
N GLU A 92 -12.76 14.10 -18.97
CA GLU A 92 -12.81 13.63 -20.37
C GLU A 92 -11.56 14.08 -21.14
N MET A 93 -11.04 15.28 -20.87
CA MET A 93 -9.77 15.72 -21.43
C MET A 93 -8.58 14.88 -20.92
N GLU A 94 -8.55 14.51 -19.64
CA GLU A 94 -7.53 13.58 -19.12
C GLU A 94 -7.64 12.18 -19.75
N LYS A 95 -8.85 11.63 -19.92
CA LYS A 95 -9.07 10.38 -20.67
C LYS A 95 -8.56 10.48 -22.10
N LYS A 96 -8.87 11.58 -22.80
CA LYS A 96 -8.44 11.83 -24.19
C LYS A 96 -6.92 11.84 -24.31
N ILE A 97 -6.23 12.62 -23.46
CA ILE A 97 -4.75 12.69 -23.44
C ILE A 97 -4.13 11.31 -23.22
N VAL A 98 -4.68 10.50 -22.31
CA VAL A 98 -4.21 9.13 -22.05
C VAL A 98 -4.43 8.20 -23.26
N ALA A 99 -5.56 8.32 -23.95
CA ALA A 99 -5.86 7.52 -25.14
C ALA A 99 -4.99 7.91 -26.34
N GLU A 100 -4.83 9.21 -26.61
CA GLU A 100 -3.99 9.75 -27.69
C GLU A 100 -2.53 9.32 -27.51
N ARG A 101 -1.97 9.47 -26.30
CA ARG A 101 -0.58 9.08 -26.01
C ARG A 101 -0.37 7.56 -26.09
N LEU A 102 -1.34 6.75 -25.68
CA LEU A 102 -1.26 5.29 -25.84
C LEU A 102 -1.28 4.88 -27.32
N SER A 103 -2.08 5.56 -28.14
CA SER A 103 -2.15 5.34 -29.59
C SER A 103 -0.82 5.72 -30.26
N GLU A 104 -0.28 6.90 -29.94
CA GLU A 104 1.01 7.39 -30.45
C GLU A 104 2.18 6.43 -30.15
N LEU A 105 2.23 5.89 -28.92
CA LEU A 105 3.28 4.95 -28.52
C LEU A 105 3.16 3.60 -29.26
N ARG A 106 1.94 3.12 -29.50
CA ARG A 106 1.69 1.90 -30.28
C ARG A 106 2.01 2.07 -31.76
N GLY A 107 1.81 3.26 -32.30
CA GLY A 107 2.20 3.61 -33.68
C GLY A 107 3.72 3.76 -33.91
N LYS A 108 4.55 3.56 -32.89
CA LYS A 108 6.02 3.75 -32.93
C LYS A 108 6.82 2.46 -32.65
N GLU A 109 6.20 1.29 -32.83
CA GLU A 109 6.78 -0.04 -32.56
C GLU A 109 7.47 -0.18 -31.19
N THR A 110 7.06 0.65 -30.23
CA THR A 110 7.68 0.75 -28.89
C THR A 110 7.33 -0.48 -28.07
N THR A 111 8.28 -1.02 -27.30
CA THR A 111 8.02 -2.28 -26.56
C THR A 111 6.96 -2.08 -25.47
N GLU A 112 6.10 -3.06 -25.23
CA GLU A 112 5.05 -2.98 -24.19
C GLU A 112 5.62 -2.67 -22.79
N ALA A 113 6.89 -2.98 -22.52
CA ALA A 113 7.60 -2.58 -21.31
C ALA A 113 7.87 -1.06 -21.25
N GLU A 114 8.28 -0.44 -22.35
CA GLU A 114 8.51 1.00 -22.50
C GLU A 114 7.20 1.80 -22.59
N ILE A 115 6.18 1.26 -23.27
CA ILE A 115 4.80 1.80 -23.22
C ILE A 115 4.33 1.81 -21.76
N THR A 116 4.43 0.67 -21.08
CA THR A 116 4.06 0.53 -19.66
C THR A 116 4.83 1.50 -18.75
N LEU A 117 6.10 1.80 -19.04
CA LEU A 117 6.90 2.76 -18.28
C LEU A 117 6.46 4.20 -18.55
N THR A 118 6.32 4.56 -19.82
CA THR A 118 5.95 5.91 -20.28
C THR A 118 4.55 6.30 -19.79
N MET A 119 3.59 5.37 -19.84
CA MET A 119 2.22 5.63 -19.35
C MET A 119 2.16 5.73 -17.82
N LYS A 120 3.06 5.08 -17.07
CA LYS A 120 3.19 5.28 -15.62
C LYS A 120 3.74 6.66 -15.29
N ASP A 121 4.75 7.12 -16.03
CA ASP A 121 5.36 8.44 -15.81
C ASP A 121 4.42 9.59 -16.24
N LEU A 122 3.70 9.45 -17.36
CA LEU A 122 2.60 10.35 -17.73
C LEU A 122 1.56 10.45 -16.62
N GLY A 123 1.09 9.33 -16.07
CA GLY A 123 0.12 9.35 -14.98
C GLY A 123 0.60 10.10 -13.73
N ILE A 124 1.90 9.95 -13.40
CA ILE A 124 2.53 10.66 -12.28
C ILE A 124 2.61 12.17 -12.57
N GLU A 125 2.92 12.56 -13.82
CA GLU A 125 2.90 13.95 -14.28
C GLU A 125 1.48 14.56 -14.17
N ARG A 126 0.45 13.89 -14.69
CA ARG A 126 -0.95 14.36 -14.61
C ARG A 126 -1.42 14.56 -13.18
N ALA A 127 -1.13 13.59 -12.30
CA ALA A 127 -1.45 13.71 -10.88
C ALA A 127 -0.76 14.96 -10.26
N ARG A 128 0.55 15.12 -10.47
CA ARG A 128 1.34 16.22 -9.90
C ARG A 128 0.92 17.60 -10.41
N LYS A 129 0.54 17.72 -11.69
CA LYS A 129 -0.04 18.95 -12.29
C LYS A 129 -1.20 19.50 -11.45
N TYR A 130 -2.06 18.62 -10.98
CA TYR A 130 -3.25 18.93 -10.18
C TYR A 130 -3.04 18.80 -8.67
N GLY A 131 -1.78 18.87 -8.20
CA GLY A 131 -1.42 18.79 -6.78
C GLY A 131 -1.56 17.40 -6.14
N TRP A 132 -2.00 16.39 -6.89
CA TRP A 132 -2.15 15.03 -6.37
C TRP A 132 -0.79 14.30 -6.39
N PRO A 133 -0.34 13.74 -5.26
CA PRO A 133 1.05 13.30 -5.15
C PRO A 133 1.30 11.91 -5.78
N ASN A 134 0.25 11.18 -6.20
CA ASN A 134 0.33 9.99 -7.04
C ASN A 134 -0.98 9.70 -7.80
N THR A 135 -0.92 8.82 -8.81
CA THR A 135 -2.05 8.40 -9.68
C THR A 135 -3.22 7.75 -8.95
N TYR A 136 -2.98 7.01 -7.87
CA TYR A 136 -4.05 6.33 -7.12
C TYR A 136 -4.92 7.34 -6.37
N VAL A 137 -4.33 8.31 -5.68
CA VAL A 137 -5.11 9.33 -4.97
C VAL A 137 -5.82 10.24 -5.99
N PHE A 138 -5.16 10.59 -7.09
CA PHE A 138 -5.76 11.35 -8.20
C PHE A 138 -6.98 10.64 -8.82
N THR A 139 -6.86 9.36 -9.17
CA THR A 139 -7.99 8.58 -9.74
C THR A 139 -9.08 8.27 -8.72
N LYS A 140 -8.76 8.22 -7.42
CA LYS A 140 -9.78 8.18 -6.36
C LYS A 140 -10.53 9.49 -6.23
N ALA A 141 -9.84 10.64 -6.25
CA ALA A 141 -10.48 11.95 -6.26
C ALA A 141 -11.43 12.10 -7.45
N MET A 142 -10.96 11.84 -8.68
CA MET A 142 -11.82 11.83 -9.88
C MET A 142 -13.01 10.87 -9.77
N GLY A 143 -12.85 9.72 -9.11
CA GLY A 143 -13.95 8.79 -8.82
C GLY A 143 -14.99 9.35 -7.84
N GLU A 144 -14.57 10.07 -6.80
CA GLU A 144 -15.49 10.75 -5.87
C GLU A 144 -16.20 11.94 -6.57
N MET A 145 -15.49 12.66 -7.46
CA MET A 145 -16.05 13.74 -8.27
C MET A 145 -17.15 13.25 -9.22
N LEU A 146 -16.87 12.17 -9.98
CA LEU A 146 -17.86 11.53 -10.85
C LEU A 146 -19.06 11.01 -10.06
N LEU A 147 -18.87 10.49 -8.85
CA LEU A 147 -19.99 10.10 -7.97
C LEU A 147 -20.80 11.30 -7.45
N GLY A 148 -20.25 12.51 -7.45
CA GLY A 148 -20.98 13.74 -7.13
C GLY A 148 -21.76 14.27 -8.32
N GLU A 149 -21.18 14.23 -9.52
CA GLU A 149 -21.78 14.68 -10.78
C GLU A 149 -22.87 13.71 -11.28
N MET A 150 -22.60 12.40 -11.26
CA MET A 150 -23.55 11.34 -11.63
C MET A 150 -24.61 11.08 -10.54
N LYS A 151 -24.70 11.93 -9.49
CA LYS A 151 -25.76 11.84 -8.48
C LYS A 151 -27.07 12.42 -9.02
N GLU A 152 -27.73 11.65 -9.88
CA GLU A 152 -29.17 11.76 -10.08
C GLU A 152 -29.86 11.75 -8.70
N ASN A 153 -30.88 12.60 -8.51
CA ASN A 153 -31.38 13.02 -7.19
C ASN A 153 -32.08 11.91 -6.36
N GLU A 154 -32.00 10.66 -6.80
CA GLU A 154 -32.76 9.50 -6.29
C GLU A 154 -31.94 8.57 -5.39
N MET A 155 -30.60 8.64 -5.43
CA MET A 155 -29.73 7.73 -4.68
C MET A 155 -28.90 8.46 -3.60
N PRO A 156 -29.11 8.18 -2.30
CA PRO A 156 -28.21 8.67 -1.24
C PRO A 156 -26.82 8.05 -1.34
N ILE A 157 -25.77 8.88 -1.42
CA ILE A 157 -24.37 8.46 -1.55
C ILE A 157 -23.62 8.74 -0.25
N VAL A 158 -22.90 7.72 0.23
CA VAL A 158 -22.06 7.77 1.42
C VAL A 158 -20.65 7.28 1.07
N ILE A 159 -19.63 8.12 1.29
CA ILE A 159 -18.23 7.78 1.02
C ILE A 159 -17.51 7.56 2.34
N LEU A 160 -17.03 6.34 2.57
CA LEU A 160 -16.10 6.06 3.66
C LEU A 160 -14.67 6.17 3.13
N ARG A 161 -13.91 7.10 3.70
CA ARG A 161 -12.48 7.27 3.46
C ARG A 161 -11.71 6.68 4.65
N PRO A 162 -11.25 5.41 4.60
CA PRO A 162 -10.32 4.87 5.60
C PRO A 162 -8.91 5.44 5.43
N THR A 163 -8.01 5.17 6.38
CA THR A 163 -6.57 5.46 6.27
C THR A 163 -5.80 4.20 5.90
N ILE A 164 -4.60 3.93 6.43
CA ILE A 164 -3.85 2.72 6.04
C ILE A 164 -4.50 1.50 6.71
N ILE A 165 -5.21 0.71 5.90
CA ILE A 165 -5.89 -0.50 6.34
C ILE A 165 -4.85 -1.58 6.73
N THR A 166 -4.74 -1.89 8.03
CA THR A 166 -3.90 -2.98 8.57
C THR A 166 -4.71 -4.27 8.77
N SER A 167 -4.15 -5.27 9.47
CA SER A 167 -4.87 -6.50 9.85
C SER A 167 -6.22 -6.24 10.52
N THR A 168 -7.09 -7.25 10.50
CA THR A 168 -8.21 -7.28 11.42
C THR A 168 -7.72 -7.48 12.82
N TYR A 169 -8.64 -7.10 13.68
CA TYR A 169 -8.75 -7.48 15.06
C TYR A 169 -10.37 -7.51 15.17
N LYS A 170 -11.10 -6.83 16.09
CA LYS A 170 -12.48 -6.92 16.75
C LYS A 170 -13.36 -8.08 16.46
N GLU A 171 -13.53 -8.45 15.22
CA GLU A 171 -14.70 -9.20 14.86
C GLU A 171 -14.32 -10.62 14.42
N PRO A 172 -14.38 -11.64 15.33
CA PRO A 172 -13.85 -11.67 16.74
C PRO A 172 -12.96 -12.90 17.20
N PHE A 173 -11.77 -12.68 17.83
CA PHE A 173 -10.46 -13.47 18.06
C PHE A 173 -9.17 -13.08 17.19
N PRO A 174 -8.21 -12.22 17.62
CA PRO A 174 -7.28 -11.37 16.79
C PRO A 174 -6.53 -11.92 15.55
N GLY A 175 -6.41 -11.11 14.48
CA GLY A 175 -5.21 -11.04 13.61
C GLY A 175 -5.35 -11.27 12.09
N TRP A 176 -6.55 -11.31 11.49
CA TRP A 176 -6.69 -11.71 10.08
C TRP A 176 -6.14 -10.67 9.09
N ILE A 177 -5.33 -11.09 8.12
CA ILE A 177 -4.87 -10.23 7.04
C ILE A 177 -4.71 -11.01 5.74
N GLU A 178 -5.09 -10.38 4.62
CA GLU A 178 -4.91 -10.96 3.29
C GLU A 178 -3.75 -10.32 2.54
N GLY A 179 -2.64 -11.06 2.49
CA GLY A 179 -1.37 -10.61 1.91
C GLY A 179 -0.64 -9.61 2.81
N LEU A 180 0.70 -9.59 2.71
CA LEU A 180 1.47 -8.52 3.32
C LEU A 180 1.19 -7.22 2.58
N ARG A 181 0.66 -6.22 3.30
CA ARG A 181 0.38 -4.89 2.77
C ARG A 181 1.41 -3.93 3.33
N THR A 182 1.17 -2.66 3.03
CA THR A 182 1.76 -1.45 3.56
C THR A 182 2.75 -1.67 4.72
N VAL A 183 2.33 -1.58 5.98
CA VAL A 183 3.25 -1.65 7.14
C VAL A 183 3.60 -3.09 7.53
N ASP A 184 2.75 -4.05 7.20
CA ASP A 184 2.97 -5.47 7.51
C ASP A 184 4.23 -5.99 6.79
N SER A 185 4.51 -5.47 5.60
CA SER A 185 5.73 -5.75 4.84
C SER A 185 6.99 -5.24 5.54
N LEU A 186 6.93 -4.08 6.21
CA LEU A 186 8.03 -3.55 7.02
C LEU A 186 8.28 -4.43 8.24
N ILE A 187 7.21 -4.76 8.97
CA ILE A 187 7.28 -5.57 10.20
C ILE A 187 7.85 -6.97 9.89
N VAL A 188 7.40 -7.62 8.81
CA VAL A 188 7.94 -8.93 8.39
C VAL A 188 9.37 -8.83 7.85
N GLY A 189 9.70 -7.80 7.06
CA GLY A 189 11.07 -7.57 6.59
C GLY A 189 12.06 -7.32 7.74
N TYR A 190 11.61 -6.64 8.80
CA TYR A 190 12.38 -6.46 10.01
C TYR A 190 12.50 -7.76 10.83
N GLY A 191 11.40 -8.48 11.05
CA GLY A 191 11.41 -9.75 11.78
C GLY A 191 12.33 -10.80 11.16
N LYS A 192 12.41 -10.86 9.83
CA LYS A 192 13.38 -11.67 9.07
C LYS A 192 14.84 -11.21 9.19
N GLY A 193 15.14 -10.13 9.91
CA GLY A 193 16.49 -9.57 10.05
C GLY A 193 17.03 -8.88 8.79
N LYS A 194 16.15 -8.54 7.84
CA LYS A 194 16.53 -8.07 6.49
C LYS A 194 16.32 -6.58 6.26
N LEU A 195 15.35 -5.95 6.93
CA LEU A 195 15.21 -4.50 6.96
C LEU A 195 16.31 -3.89 7.85
N THR A 196 17.46 -3.60 7.24
CA THR A 196 18.64 -3.03 7.92
C THR A 196 18.63 -1.50 7.99
N PHE A 197 17.84 -0.83 7.14
CA PHE A 197 17.64 0.61 7.18
C PHE A 197 16.19 0.98 6.81
N PHE A 198 15.74 2.16 7.22
CA PHE A 198 14.48 2.73 6.77
C PHE A 198 14.62 4.25 6.53
N PRO A 199 14.28 4.77 5.34
CA PRO A 199 14.21 6.21 5.09
C PRO A 199 12.87 6.78 5.55
N GLY A 200 12.89 7.85 6.34
CA GLY A 200 11.69 8.52 6.85
C GLY A 200 11.94 9.36 8.09
N ASP A 201 11.07 10.33 8.36
CA ASP A 201 11.08 11.10 9.61
C ASP A 201 10.42 10.28 10.74
N LEU A 202 11.07 10.17 11.90
CA LEU A 202 10.53 9.42 13.05
C LEU A 202 9.24 10.04 13.61
N GLU A 203 9.13 11.37 13.50
CA GLU A 203 7.95 12.13 13.91
C GLU A 203 6.78 12.01 12.92
N CYS A 204 6.98 11.34 11.77
CA CYS A 204 5.92 11.14 10.79
C CYS A 204 4.79 10.27 11.39
N ILE A 205 3.57 10.82 11.39
CA ILE A 205 2.38 10.14 11.88
C ILE A 205 1.89 9.19 10.79
N LEU A 206 2.03 7.90 11.07
CA LEU A 206 1.62 6.81 10.22
C LEU A 206 0.18 6.45 10.57
N ASP A 207 -0.78 7.07 9.88
CA ASP A 207 -2.21 6.89 10.15
C ASP A 207 -2.69 5.49 9.73
N LEU A 208 -2.73 4.58 10.71
CA LEU A 208 -3.21 3.21 10.55
C LEU A 208 -4.65 3.10 11.01
N ILE A 209 -5.47 2.43 10.21
CA ILE A 209 -6.79 1.98 10.64
C ILE A 209 -6.90 0.46 10.46
N PRO A 210 -7.21 -0.28 11.51
CA PRO A 210 -7.44 -1.71 11.35
C PRO A 210 -8.74 -2.04 10.49
N ALA A 211 -8.90 -3.24 9.87
CA ALA A 211 -9.90 -3.59 8.80
C ALA A 211 -11.33 -4.16 9.13
N ASP A 212 -11.44 -4.80 10.30
CA ASP A 212 -12.45 -4.93 11.45
C ASP A 212 -13.25 -3.75 12.49
N MET A 213 -12.83 -1.67 12.96
CA MET A 213 -13.33 -0.21 12.94
C MET A 213 -13.84 0.46 11.59
N VAL A 214 -13.13 0.36 10.43
CA VAL A 214 -13.62 0.63 9.03
C VAL A 214 -14.99 -0.02 8.63
N VAL A 215 -15.07 -1.32 8.31
CA VAL A 215 -16.34 -2.11 8.26
C VAL A 215 -17.47 -1.75 9.25
N ASN A 216 -17.34 -1.69 10.60
CA ASN A 216 -18.49 -1.24 11.43
C ASN A 216 -18.81 0.24 11.17
N SER A 217 -17.83 1.11 10.86
CA SER A 217 -18.16 2.44 10.33
C SER A 217 -18.97 2.35 9.04
N MET A 218 -18.70 1.39 8.13
CA MET A 218 -19.55 1.15 6.95
C MET A 218 -20.97 0.74 7.36
N VAL A 219 -21.12 -0.23 8.26
CA VAL A 219 -22.43 -0.72 8.75
C VAL A 219 -23.22 0.38 9.46
N VAL A 220 -22.58 1.15 10.34
CA VAL A 220 -23.19 2.28 11.07
C VAL A 220 -23.55 3.41 10.11
N ALA A 221 -22.70 3.73 9.13
CA ALA A 221 -22.99 4.76 8.13
C ALA A 221 -24.13 4.35 7.20
N MET A 222 -24.19 3.07 6.78
CA MET A 222 -25.35 2.52 6.06
C MET A 222 -26.63 2.68 6.88
N ALA A 223 -26.64 2.22 8.14
CA ALA A 223 -27.82 2.32 8.99
C ALA A 223 -28.25 3.78 9.27
N ALA A 224 -27.29 4.69 9.43
CA ALA A 224 -27.54 6.11 9.66
C ALA A 224 -28.19 6.85 8.47
N HIS A 225 -28.16 6.27 7.26
CA HIS A 225 -28.68 6.90 6.03
C HIS A 225 -29.75 6.08 5.30
N ALA A 226 -29.91 4.78 5.59
CA ALA A 226 -30.81 3.87 4.89
C ALA A 226 -32.30 4.31 4.84
N ASN A 227 -32.75 5.12 5.81
CA ASN A 227 -34.12 5.66 5.88
C ASN A 227 -34.17 7.19 5.64
N LYS A 228 -33.18 7.77 4.94
CA LYS A 228 -33.11 9.20 4.60
C LYS A 228 -33.08 9.43 3.08
N PRO A 229 -34.17 9.11 2.34
CA PRO A 229 -34.20 9.27 0.88
C PRO A 229 -33.93 10.70 0.43
N ASN A 230 -34.37 11.70 1.20
CA ASN A 230 -34.20 13.13 0.88
C ASN A 230 -32.80 13.69 1.21
N CYS A 231 -31.79 12.85 1.49
CA CYS A 231 -30.43 13.29 1.81
C CYS A 231 -29.66 13.68 0.53
N ARG A 232 -29.86 14.93 0.09
CA ARG A 232 -29.29 15.48 -1.15
C ARG A 232 -27.77 15.66 -1.10
N GLU A 233 -27.17 15.83 0.07
CA GLU A 233 -25.71 15.95 0.21
C GLU A 233 -25.00 14.60 0.05
N MET A 234 -23.70 14.64 -0.26
CA MET A 234 -22.82 13.48 -0.24
C MET A 234 -22.16 13.38 1.14
N MET A 235 -22.47 12.32 1.89
CA MET A 235 -21.99 12.18 3.26
C MET A 235 -20.64 11.47 3.30
N ILE A 236 -19.60 12.11 3.82
CA ILE A 236 -18.24 11.56 3.86
C ILE A 236 -17.80 11.30 5.29
N TYR A 237 -17.32 10.08 5.55
CA TYR A 237 -16.82 9.62 6.85
C TYR A 237 -15.32 9.32 6.79
N GLN A 238 -14.54 9.98 7.64
CA GLN A 238 -13.15 9.63 7.91
C GLN A 238 -13.10 8.40 8.82
N VAL A 239 -12.16 7.47 8.57
CA VAL A 239 -11.88 6.37 9.51
C VAL A 239 -10.36 6.18 9.63
N GLY A 240 -9.75 6.71 10.71
CA GLY A 240 -8.30 6.75 10.93
C GLY A 240 -7.93 6.88 12.41
N SER A 241 -6.69 6.59 12.79
CA SER A 241 -6.26 6.69 14.20
C SER A 241 -5.66 8.05 14.55
N SER A 242 -5.11 8.78 13.57
CA SER A 242 -4.21 9.93 13.79
C SER A 242 -4.75 11.02 14.72
N VAL A 243 -6.06 11.30 14.68
CA VAL A 243 -6.69 12.41 15.40
C VAL A 243 -6.93 12.11 16.90
N SER A 244 -6.66 10.89 17.40
CA SER A 244 -6.66 10.61 18.86
C SER A 244 -5.71 9.51 19.33
N ASN A 245 -5.16 8.68 18.45
CA ASN A 245 -4.06 7.77 18.76
C ASN A 245 -3.05 7.75 17.59
N PRO A 246 -2.30 8.85 17.39
CA PRO A 246 -1.31 8.95 16.32
C PRO A 246 -0.15 8.00 16.53
N ILE A 247 -0.05 6.99 15.66
CA ILE A 247 1.08 6.06 15.65
C ILE A 247 2.24 6.73 14.91
N LYS A 248 3.29 7.12 15.64
CA LYS A 248 4.55 7.57 15.03
C LYS A 248 5.27 6.41 14.34
N LEU A 249 6.06 6.72 13.31
CA LEU A 249 7.00 5.78 12.72
C LEU A 249 7.98 5.20 13.76
N GLU A 250 8.39 6.01 14.75
CA GLU A 250 9.21 5.55 15.88
C GLU A 250 8.55 4.40 16.67
N TYR A 251 7.25 4.48 16.93
CA TYR A 251 6.55 3.45 17.69
C TYR A 251 6.52 2.12 16.91
N ILE A 252 6.34 2.17 15.57
CA ILE A 252 6.44 0.97 14.73
C ILE A 252 7.84 0.36 14.78
N LYS A 253 8.90 1.19 14.75
CA LYS A 253 10.28 0.72 14.98
C LYS A 253 10.37 0.02 16.34
N ASP A 254 10.04 0.68 17.44
CA ASP A 254 10.36 0.16 18.78
C ASP A 254 9.44 -0.99 19.23
N TYR A 255 8.18 -1.03 18.78
CA TYR A 255 7.33 -2.21 18.92
C TYR A 255 7.88 -3.39 18.12
N SER A 256 8.34 -3.18 16.88
CA SER A 256 8.96 -4.25 16.07
C SER A 256 10.23 -4.78 16.73
N GLN A 257 11.12 -3.89 17.21
CA GLN A 257 12.33 -4.29 17.92
C GLN A 257 12.02 -5.09 19.19
N SER A 258 11.08 -4.61 20.00
CA SER A 258 10.72 -5.24 21.27
C SER A 258 10.05 -6.60 21.05
N TYR A 259 9.13 -6.68 20.07
CA TYR A 259 8.45 -7.91 19.71
C TYR A 259 9.43 -8.97 19.22
N PHE A 260 10.25 -8.69 18.20
CA PHE A 260 11.15 -9.70 17.62
C PHE A 260 12.40 -10.00 18.46
N LYS A 261 12.76 -9.17 19.44
CA LYS A 261 13.74 -9.56 20.49
C LYS A 261 13.16 -10.62 21.45
N LYS A 262 11.88 -10.51 21.80
CA LYS A 262 11.18 -11.44 22.71
C LYS A 262 10.64 -12.68 21.99
N HIS A 263 10.26 -12.53 20.73
CA HIS A 263 9.67 -13.55 19.86
C HIS A 263 10.44 -13.57 18.51
N PRO A 264 11.67 -14.12 18.47
CA PRO A 264 12.48 -14.13 17.24
C PRO A 264 11.77 -14.87 16.11
N TRP A 265 11.91 -14.35 14.88
CA TRP A 265 11.45 -15.07 13.70
C TRP A 265 12.29 -16.34 13.53
N ILE A 266 11.65 -17.49 13.31
CA ILE A 266 12.36 -18.76 13.09
C ILE A 266 12.74 -18.91 11.61
N GLY A 267 14.03 -19.08 11.34
CA GLY A 267 14.58 -19.29 10.01
C GLY A 267 14.19 -20.64 9.40
N ARG A 268 14.43 -20.82 8.10
CA ARG A 268 14.23 -22.11 7.41
C ARG A 268 15.14 -23.22 7.93
N ASP A 269 16.22 -22.85 8.60
CA ASP A 269 17.17 -23.72 9.30
C ASP A 269 16.77 -23.99 10.77
N GLY A 270 15.57 -23.57 11.19
CA GLY A 270 15.06 -23.72 12.55
C GLY A 270 15.66 -22.76 13.58
N LYS A 271 16.58 -21.85 13.20
CA LYS A 271 17.28 -20.99 14.15
C LYS A 271 16.55 -19.66 14.37
N PRO A 272 16.60 -19.08 15.58
CA PRO A 272 16.03 -17.76 15.86
C PRO A 272 16.85 -16.65 15.19
N ILE A 273 16.21 -15.86 14.34
CA ILE A 273 16.83 -14.71 13.67
C ILE A 273 17.01 -13.57 14.69
N LYS A 274 18.27 -13.21 14.94
CA LYS A 274 18.63 -12.07 15.80
C LYS A 274 18.44 -10.76 15.02
N VAL A 275 17.36 -10.04 15.30
CA VAL A 275 17.07 -8.75 14.69
C VAL A 275 17.99 -7.63 15.22
N GLY A 276 18.47 -6.78 14.33
CA GLY A 276 19.40 -5.68 14.66
C GLY A 276 18.72 -4.34 14.94
N GLN A 277 19.52 -3.30 15.18
CA GLN A 277 19.05 -1.91 15.07
C GLN A 277 18.82 -1.55 13.60
N VAL A 278 17.76 -0.77 13.32
CA VAL A 278 17.49 -0.26 11.97
C VAL A 278 18.18 1.09 11.80
N THR A 279 18.99 1.25 10.76
CA THR A 279 19.59 2.54 10.42
C THR A 279 18.50 3.48 9.87
N LEU A 280 18.24 4.58 10.57
CA LEU A 280 17.25 5.57 10.15
C LEU A 280 17.88 6.61 9.23
N LEU A 281 17.22 6.89 8.10
CA LEU A 281 17.69 7.84 7.10
C LEU A 281 16.66 8.99 7.02
N THR A 282 16.77 9.92 7.97
CA THR A 282 15.79 10.98 8.28
C THR A 282 15.72 12.11 7.25
N SER A 283 16.47 12.02 6.16
CA SER A 283 16.39 12.95 5.01
C SER A 283 16.87 12.28 3.72
N MET A 284 16.47 12.82 2.57
CA MET A 284 17.02 12.40 1.27
C MET A 284 18.54 12.53 1.19
N ALA A 285 19.14 13.52 1.85
CA ALA A 285 20.59 13.68 1.92
C ALA A 285 21.26 12.49 2.66
N THR A 286 20.71 12.09 3.81
CA THR A 286 21.20 10.91 4.54
C THR A 286 20.95 9.62 3.77
N PHE A 287 19.81 9.48 3.09
CA PHE A 287 19.49 8.35 2.23
C PHE A 287 20.46 8.23 1.05
N HIS A 288 20.69 9.31 0.29
CA HIS A 288 21.65 9.32 -0.82
C HIS A 288 23.07 9.04 -0.34
N LYS A 289 23.51 9.59 0.80
CA LYS A 289 24.83 9.28 1.38
C LYS A 289 24.95 7.80 1.76
N TYR A 290 23.93 7.21 2.37
CA TYR A 290 23.91 5.78 2.72
C TYR A 290 23.93 4.88 1.48
N MET A 291 23.08 5.17 0.48
CA MET A 291 23.03 4.42 -0.78
C MET A 291 24.33 4.56 -1.58
N ALA A 292 24.95 5.74 -1.57
CA ALA A 292 26.26 5.96 -2.16
C ALA A 292 27.32 5.04 -1.55
N ILE A 293 27.43 5.01 -0.22
CA ILE A 293 28.47 4.27 0.50
C ILE A 293 28.22 2.76 0.50
N ARG A 294 27.01 2.29 0.86
CA ARG A 294 26.75 0.84 1.07
C ARG A 294 26.48 0.06 -0.23
N TYR A 295 26.09 0.74 -1.32
CA TYR A 295 25.67 0.06 -2.56
C TYR A 295 26.31 0.62 -3.84
N LEU A 296 26.32 1.95 -4.08
CA LEU A 296 26.83 2.49 -5.34
C LEU A 296 28.37 2.44 -5.43
N LEU A 297 29.11 2.63 -4.33
CA LEU A 297 30.57 2.44 -4.32
C LEU A 297 30.95 0.96 -4.56
N PRO A 298 30.39 -0.04 -3.83
CA PRO A 298 30.56 -1.45 -4.19
C PRO A 298 30.16 -1.78 -5.62
N LEU A 299 29.06 -1.22 -6.15
CA LEU A 299 28.67 -1.44 -7.55
C LEU A 299 29.70 -0.88 -8.55
N LYS A 300 30.32 0.27 -8.26
CA LYS A 300 31.44 0.81 -9.08
C LYS A 300 32.67 -0.09 -9.01
N GLY A 301 33.02 -0.60 -7.83
CA GLY A 301 34.09 -1.59 -7.67
C GLY A 301 33.83 -2.87 -8.45
N LEU A 302 32.63 -3.44 -8.30
CA LEU A 302 32.17 -4.60 -9.06
C LEU A 302 32.19 -4.34 -10.57
N ARG A 303 31.85 -3.13 -11.04
CA ARG A 303 31.97 -2.78 -12.48
C ARG A 303 33.42 -2.85 -12.96
N ALA A 304 34.37 -2.30 -12.19
CA ALA A 304 35.78 -2.33 -12.53
C ALA A 304 36.31 -3.78 -12.57
N VAL A 305 36.08 -4.55 -11.51
CA VAL A 305 36.43 -5.99 -11.44
C VAL A 305 35.79 -6.76 -12.60
N ASN A 306 34.53 -6.48 -12.93
CA ASN A 306 33.85 -7.11 -14.06
C ASN A 306 34.41 -6.73 -15.45
N THR A 307 35.09 -5.59 -15.58
CA THR A 307 35.86 -5.27 -16.79
C THR A 307 37.20 -6.01 -16.80
N THR A 308 37.91 -6.08 -15.66
CA THR A 308 39.20 -6.78 -15.54
C THR A 308 39.06 -8.30 -15.74
N PHE A 309 38.01 -8.92 -15.19
CA PHE A 309 37.75 -10.36 -15.28
C PHE A 309 36.82 -10.72 -16.46
N CYS A 310 37.07 -10.16 -17.65
CA CYS A 310 36.42 -10.52 -18.92
C CYS A 310 34.89 -10.72 -18.85
N HIS A 311 34.19 -9.85 -18.11
CA HIS A 311 32.74 -9.85 -17.92
C HIS A 311 32.14 -11.06 -17.15
N TYR A 312 32.96 -11.81 -16.40
CA TYR A 312 32.53 -12.94 -15.57
C TYR A 312 31.39 -12.61 -14.58
N PHE A 313 31.39 -11.42 -13.98
CA PHE A 313 30.38 -10.97 -13.02
C PHE A 313 29.22 -10.18 -13.66
N HIS A 314 29.08 -10.16 -14.99
CA HIS A 314 28.17 -9.23 -15.69
C HIS A 314 26.71 -9.40 -15.27
N GLY A 315 26.24 -10.64 -15.11
CA GLY A 315 24.88 -10.92 -14.62
C GLY A 315 24.62 -10.35 -13.22
N MET A 316 25.59 -10.47 -12.31
CA MET A 316 25.50 -9.90 -10.96
C MET A 316 25.51 -8.37 -10.98
N TYR A 317 26.37 -7.75 -11.79
CA TYR A 317 26.41 -6.30 -11.97
C TYR A 317 25.07 -5.75 -12.52
N VAL A 318 24.50 -6.39 -13.55
CA VAL A 318 23.23 -5.95 -14.17
C VAL A 318 22.05 -6.11 -13.21
N ASP A 319 21.97 -7.23 -12.48
CA ASP A 319 20.95 -7.46 -11.45
C ASP A 319 21.04 -6.40 -10.33
N LEU A 320 22.23 -6.22 -9.75
CA LEU A 320 22.47 -5.28 -8.66
C LEU A 320 22.23 -3.82 -9.10
N HIS A 321 22.68 -3.42 -10.30
CA HIS A 321 22.43 -2.09 -10.85
C HIS A 321 20.93 -1.82 -11.07
N ARG A 322 20.20 -2.77 -11.67
CA ARG A 322 18.74 -2.70 -11.89
C ARG A 322 18.00 -2.56 -10.56
N LYS A 323 18.39 -3.37 -9.57
CA LYS A 323 17.83 -3.36 -8.21
C LYS A 323 18.07 -2.02 -7.48
N ILE A 324 19.30 -1.50 -7.49
CA ILE A 324 19.60 -0.19 -6.88
C ILE A 324 18.80 0.93 -7.57
N LYS A 325 18.74 0.94 -8.91
CA LYS A 325 17.96 1.93 -9.67
C LYS A 325 16.46 1.88 -9.36
N PHE A 326 15.90 0.69 -9.14
CA PHE A 326 14.52 0.52 -8.70
C PHE A 326 14.30 1.10 -7.30
N VAL A 327 15.17 0.78 -6.33
CA VAL A 327 15.05 1.29 -4.94
C VAL A 327 15.18 2.81 -4.90
N MET A 328 16.13 3.40 -5.63
CA MET A 328 16.29 4.86 -5.74
C MET A 328 15.00 5.53 -6.26
N ARG A 329 14.50 5.10 -7.44
CA ARG A 329 13.26 5.63 -8.04
C ARG A 329 12.03 5.42 -7.15
N MET A 330 12.03 4.35 -6.34
CA MET A 330 10.99 4.12 -5.33
C MET A 330 11.07 5.13 -4.19
N ILE A 331 12.23 5.36 -3.57
CA ILE A 331 12.33 6.36 -2.50
C ILE A 331 12.07 7.78 -3.04
N GLU A 332 12.53 8.11 -4.25
CA GLU A 332 12.25 9.39 -4.92
C GLU A 332 10.75 9.63 -5.18
N LEU A 333 10.02 8.63 -5.69
CA LEU A 333 8.59 8.74 -5.97
C LEU A 333 7.75 9.00 -4.71
N TYR A 334 8.24 8.58 -3.54
CA TYR A 334 7.51 8.60 -2.28
C TYR A 334 8.18 9.43 -1.16
N GLN A 335 9.25 10.16 -1.50
CA GLN A 335 9.84 11.23 -0.71
C GLN A 335 8.80 12.23 -0.15
N PRO A 336 7.75 12.64 -0.90
CA PRO A 336 6.72 13.57 -0.40
C PRO A 336 5.83 13.03 0.73
N TYR A 337 5.98 11.76 1.11
CA TYR A 337 5.25 11.15 2.23
C TYR A 337 6.18 10.70 3.36
N LEU A 338 7.38 10.22 3.02
CA LEU A 338 8.39 9.78 3.98
C LEU A 338 8.89 10.88 4.92
N PHE A 339 8.91 12.12 4.43
CA PHE A 339 9.45 13.27 5.14
C PHE A 339 8.40 14.37 5.32
N PHE A 340 7.11 14.00 5.28
CA PHE A 340 6.00 14.92 5.47
C PHE A 340 5.68 15.09 6.96
N LYS A 341 5.55 16.34 7.41
CA LYS A 341 5.41 16.71 8.83
C LYS A 341 3.98 17.07 9.26
N GLY A 342 2.99 16.87 8.39
CA GLY A 342 1.56 16.99 8.73
C GLY A 342 0.85 15.64 8.71
N VAL A 343 -0.38 15.59 9.20
CA VAL A 343 -1.24 14.40 9.09
C VAL A 343 -1.91 14.41 7.71
N THR A 344 -1.30 13.76 6.70
CA THR A 344 -1.99 13.53 5.41
C THR A 344 -1.73 12.14 4.83
N ARG A 345 -2.65 11.71 3.96
CA ARG A 345 -3.04 10.30 3.77
C ARG A 345 -2.24 9.54 2.70
N GLY A 346 -1.19 10.16 2.16
CA GLY A 346 -0.63 9.77 0.87
C GLY A 346 0.23 8.49 0.84
N ILE A 347 0.55 7.93 2.02
CA ILE A 347 1.51 6.84 2.21
C ILE A 347 1.12 5.50 1.53
N LEU A 348 -0.17 5.23 1.29
CA LEU A 348 -0.66 3.90 0.91
C LEU A 348 0.08 3.25 -0.27
N LEU A 349 0.35 3.99 -1.36
CA LEU A 349 0.94 3.41 -2.57
C LEU A 349 2.46 3.19 -2.44
N PHE A 350 3.13 3.87 -1.51
CA PHE A 350 4.55 3.68 -1.26
C PHE A 350 4.82 2.29 -0.74
N ILE A 351 4.22 1.97 0.42
CA ILE A 351 4.67 0.83 1.21
C ILE A 351 4.13 -0.49 0.65
N TRP A 352 3.11 -0.46 -0.21
CA TRP A 352 2.68 -1.62 -1.01
C TRP A 352 3.80 -2.15 -1.92
N LYS A 353 4.50 -1.24 -2.63
CA LYS A 353 5.71 -1.57 -3.39
C LYS A 353 6.97 -1.69 -2.53
N LEU A 354 6.92 -1.26 -1.27
CA LEU A 354 8.07 -1.41 -0.38
C LEU A 354 8.30 -2.88 0.00
N LYS A 355 7.32 -3.77 -0.18
CA LYS A 355 7.59 -5.23 -0.25
C LYS A 355 8.61 -5.58 -1.33
N GLU A 356 8.44 -5.06 -2.56
CA GLU A 356 9.41 -5.25 -3.65
C GLU A 356 10.76 -4.63 -3.30
N VAL A 357 10.78 -3.44 -2.68
CA VAL A 357 12.02 -2.78 -2.20
C VAL A 357 12.73 -3.62 -1.13
N ILE A 358 12.00 -4.22 -0.18
CA ILE A 358 12.56 -5.11 0.86
C ILE A 358 13.09 -6.39 0.22
N GLU A 359 12.31 -7.10 -0.60
CA GLU A 359 12.75 -8.33 -1.29
C GLU A 359 13.94 -8.05 -2.23
N ILE A 360 14.04 -6.84 -2.79
CA ILE A 360 15.22 -6.38 -3.51
C ILE A 360 16.40 -6.13 -2.55
N MET A 361 16.21 -5.39 -1.44
CA MET A 361 17.24 -5.13 -0.44
C MET A 361 17.77 -6.40 0.24
N GLU A 362 16.92 -7.40 0.46
CA GLU A 362 17.26 -8.77 0.86
C GLU A 362 18.34 -9.33 -0.09
N ASN A 363 17.99 -9.47 -1.36
CA ASN A 363 18.87 -10.00 -2.40
C ASN A 363 20.10 -9.12 -2.69
N MET A 364 20.02 -7.79 -2.48
CA MET A 364 21.16 -6.89 -2.65
C MET A 364 22.17 -7.00 -1.51
N LYS A 365 21.72 -7.16 -0.25
CA LYS A 365 22.63 -7.34 0.88
C LYS A 365 23.39 -8.65 0.71
N ASP A 366 22.65 -9.74 0.52
CA ASP A 366 23.21 -11.09 0.49
C ASP A 366 24.26 -11.21 -0.63
N LYS A 367 23.98 -10.71 -1.85
CA LYS A 367 24.95 -10.70 -2.97
C LYS A 367 26.15 -9.78 -2.80
N VAL A 368 26.00 -8.64 -2.11
CA VAL A 368 27.12 -7.71 -1.86
C VAL A 368 28.04 -8.25 -0.77
N ASP A 369 27.53 -9.05 0.15
CA ASP A 369 28.33 -9.69 1.18
C ASP A 369 28.96 -11.00 0.61
N GLU A 370 28.22 -11.83 -0.13
CA GLU A 370 28.73 -12.97 -0.97
C GLU A 370 29.91 -12.56 -1.88
N TRP A 371 29.82 -11.38 -2.53
CA TRP A 371 30.90 -10.84 -3.36
C TRP A 371 32.16 -10.51 -2.57
N LYS A 372 32.05 -10.04 -1.31
CA LYS A 372 33.23 -9.76 -0.48
C LYS A 372 33.90 -11.06 -0.08
N ASP A 373 33.12 -12.04 0.36
CA ASP A 373 33.63 -13.33 0.82
C ASP A 373 34.40 -14.00 -0.34
N THR A 374 33.77 -14.07 -1.53
CA THR A 374 34.41 -14.56 -2.78
C THR A 374 35.66 -13.76 -3.20
N TRP A 375 35.72 -12.47 -2.84
CA TRP A 375 36.88 -11.61 -3.13
C TRP A 375 37.96 -11.71 -2.05
N GLN A 376 37.64 -12.12 -0.82
CA GLN A 376 38.62 -12.41 0.22
C GLN A 376 39.30 -13.76 -0.07
N ASP A 377 38.53 -14.83 -0.29
CA ASP A 377 39.04 -16.18 -0.60
C ASP A 377 40.07 -16.13 -1.74
N LYS A 378 39.71 -15.50 -2.88
CA LYS A 378 40.59 -15.37 -4.05
C LYS A 378 41.79 -14.45 -3.86
N ASN A 379 41.82 -13.63 -2.81
CA ASN A 379 42.98 -12.82 -2.41
C ASN A 379 43.77 -13.45 -1.26
N GLU A 380 43.38 -14.62 -0.76
CA GLU A 380 44.15 -15.43 0.21
C GLU A 380 44.79 -16.63 -0.49
N ASP A 381 44.08 -17.31 -1.41
CA ASP A 381 44.69 -18.26 -2.36
C ASP A 381 45.85 -17.61 -3.14
N GLY A 382 45.66 -16.37 -3.58
CA GLY A 382 46.65 -15.57 -4.31
C GLY A 382 47.85 -15.07 -3.49
N ARG A 383 48.06 -15.56 -2.26
CA ARG A 383 49.25 -15.27 -1.43
C ARG A 383 50.07 -16.52 -1.04
N ASN A 384 49.60 -17.71 -1.42
CA ASN A 384 50.26 -18.99 -1.14
C ASN A 384 50.80 -19.67 -2.43
N GLY A 385 51.03 -18.91 -3.49
CA GLY A 385 51.57 -19.36 -4.78
C GLY A 385 52.68 -18.44 -5.29
#